data_AF-A0A7G3B3K8-F1
#
_entry.id   AF-A0A7G3B3K8-F1
#
_cell.length_a   1.000
_cell.length_b   1.000
_cell.length_c   1.000
_cell.angle_alpha   90.00
_cell.angle_beta   90.00
_cell.angle_gamma   90.00
#
_symmetry.space_group_name_H-M   'P 1'
#
loop_
_entity.id
_entity.type
_entity.pdbx_description
1 polymer ?
#
loop_
_entity_poly.entity_id
_entity_poly.type
_entity_poly.pdbx_seq_one_letter_code
_entity_poly.pdbx_strand_id
1 'polypeptide(L)'
;MSRLNDPGISGRVQMLREEKSKMIEPEDVEEDIESDFMNAGDMYQQYKQEESRHREKVAYWITREKYFKQKQLNFLTWSEKEQIRFLHRESPADWPAEKLAESFPADVVTIQKILKSTWLPANEKRILKHDERVQRNWEAFRRGKIRDLDEELKEHLQKFAHRKFDPTATPKIHRENTRETALKLPVGEFAKIITRQTLNTS
;
A
#
# COMPACT_ATOMS: atom_id res chain seq x y z
N MET A 1 -21.83 44.04 -14.46
CA MET A 1 -20.68 44.19 -13.53
C MET A 1 -20.36 42.81 -12.99
N SER A 2 -19.32 42.19 -13.56
CA SER A 2 -19.03 40.76 -13.42
C SER A 2 -18.37 40.45 -12.08
N ARG A 3 -18.91 39.46 -11.36
CA ARG A 3 -18.34 38.90 -10.13
C ARG A 3 -17.12 38.07 -10.50
N LEU A 4 -15.94 38.50 -10.09
CA LEU A 4 -14.71 37.72 -10.25
C LEU A 4 -14.68 36.64 -9.15
N ASN A 5 -15.25 35.47 -9.45
CA ASN A 5 -15.18 34.30 -8.58
C ASN A 5 -13.96 33.45 -8.94
N ASP A 6 -12.76 33.99 -8.71
CA ASP A 6 -11.53 33.19 -8.72
C ASP A 6 -11.08 32.92 -7.28
N PRO A 7 -11.27 31.70 -6.75
CA PRO A 7 -10.82 31.32 -5.40
C PRO A 7 -9.29 31.14 -5.30
N GLY A 8 -8.56 31.44 -6.39
CA GLY A 8 -7.11 31.31 -6.49
C GLY A 8 -6.33 32.49 -5.90
N ILE A 9 -5.00 32.40 -6.01
CA ILE A 9 -4.05 33.37 -5.44
C ILE A 9 -4.32 34.79 -5.94
N SER A 10 -4.74 34.94 -7.20
CA SER A 10 -5.04 36.26 -7.79
C SER A 10 -6.20 36.96 -7.08
N GLY A 11 -7.28 36.24 -6.75
CA GLY A 11 -8.39 36.79 -5.96
C GLY A 11 -7.97 37.16 -4.53
N ARG A 12 -7.10 36.35 -3.91
CA ARG A 12 -6.56 36.61 -2.56
C ARG A 12 -5.66 37.84 -2.52
N VAL A 13 -4.85 38.06 -3.56
CA VAL A 13 -4.01 39.25 -3.71
C VAL A 13 -4.85 40.51 -3.90
N GLN A 14 -5.97 40.42 -4.63
CA GLN A 14 -6.88 41.55 -4.82
C GLN A 14 -7.62 41.92 -3.53
N MET A 15 -8.09 40.93 -2.76
CA MET A 15 -8.72 41.17 -1.45
C MET A 15 -7.75 41.84 -0.45
N LEU A 16 -6.50 41.35 -0.37
CA LEU A 16 -5.46 41.96 0.49
C LEU A 16 -5.13 43.41 0.09
N ARG A 17 -5.23 43.72 -1.21
CA ARG A 17 -4.99 45.07 -1.72
C ARG A 17 -6.16 46.01 -1.39
N GLU A 18 -7.38 45.51 -1.41
CA GLU A 18 -8.59 46.23 -0.99
C GLU A 18 -8.64 46.42 0.54
N GLU A 19 -8.22 45.43 1.34
CA GLU A 19 -8.10 45.55 2.80
C GLU A 19 -7.10 46.61 3.22
N LYS A 20 -5.92 46.68 2.57
CA LYS A 20 -4.92 47.74 2.82
C LYS A 20 -5.40 49.16 2.53
N SER A 21 -6.50 49.34 1.80
CA SER A 21 -7.02 50.66 1.43
C SER A 21 -8.04 51.22 2.44
N LYS A 22 -8.52 50.41 3.38
CA LYS A 22 -9.29 50.89 4.53
C LYS A 22 -8.28 51.43 5.55
N MET A 23 -8.16 52.74 5.60
CA MET A 23 -7.31 53.46 6.54
C MET A 23 -7.65 53.02 7.97
N ILE A 24 -6.71 52.33 8.60
CA ILE A 24 -6.72 52.08 10.04
C ILE A 24 -6.20 53.38 10.67
N GLU A 25 -6.97 53.97 11.59
CA GLU A 25 -6.53 55.12 12.38
C GLU A 25 -5.19 54.77 13.06
N PRO A 26 -4.19 55.67 13.09
CA PRO A 26 -2.84 55.36 13.57
C PRO A 26 -2.79 54.88 15.03
N GLU A 27 -3.83 55.18 15.82
CA GLU A 27 -3.94 54.78 17.22
C GLU A 27 -4.34 53.29 17.38
N ASP A 28 -5.10 52.71 16.44
CA ASP A 28 -5.51 51.29 16.46
C ASP A 28 -4.43 50.35 15.87
N VAL A 29 -3.50 50.86 15.05
CA VAL A 29 -2.41 50.07 14.43
C VAL A 29 -1.25 49.82 15.40
N GLU A 30 -0.93 50.80 16.25
CA GLU A 30 0.15 50.65 17.24
C GLU A 30 -0.21 49.60 18.30
N GLU A 31 -1.45 49.59 18.79
CA GLU A 31 -1.91 48.63 19.80
C GLU A 31 -1.92 47.18 19.26
N ASP A 32 -2.32 46.97 18.00
CA ASP A 32 -2.38 45.64 17.39
C ASP A 32 -0.97 45.09 17.08
N ILE A 33 -0.05 45.93 16.59
CA ILE A 33 1.36 45.55 16.32
C ILE A 33 2.14 45.33 17.62
N GLU A 34 1.93 46.17 18.64
CA GLU A 34 2.52 45.97 19.97
C GLU A 34 1.98 44.69 20.63
N SER A 35 0.69 44.37 20.46
CA SER A 35 0.12 43.11 20.95
C SER A 35 0.72 41.88 20.26
N ASP A 36 0.98 41.95 18.95
CA ASP A 36 1.61 40.87 18.17
C ASP A 36 3.10 40.70 18.52
N PHE A 37 3.80 41.80 18.84
CA PHE A 37 5.19 41.78 19.32
C PHE A 37 5.31 41.25 20.76
N MET A 38 4.39 41.65 21.65
CA MET A 38 4.30 41.13 23.02
C MET A 38 3.93 39.63 23.04
N ASN A 39 3.06 39.19 22.13
CA ASN A 39 2.68 37.78 21.96
C ASN A 39 3.66 36.97 21.11
N ALA A 40 4.67 37.58 20.47
CA ALA A 40 5.64 36.86 19.65
C ALA A 40 6.42 35.80 20.45
N GLY A 41 6.69 36.08 21.74
CA GLY A 41 7.28 35.12 22.67
C GLY A 41 6.36 33.92 22.94
N ASP A 42 5.08 34.19 23.17
CA ASP A 42 4.06 33.16 23.42
C ASP A 42 3.78 32.33 22.16
N MET A 43 3.70 32.96 20.99
CA MET A 43 3.54 32.29 19.69
C MET A 43 4.76 31.39 19.39
N TYR A 44 5.98 31.86 19.67
CA TYR A 44 7.19 31.05 19.52
C TYR A 44 7.19 29.83 20.46
N GLN A 45 6.79 30.02 21.71
CA GLN A 45 6.66 28.94 22.67
C GLN A 45 5.58 27.93 22.27
N GLN A 46 4.43 28.41 21.79
CA GLN A 46 3.36 27.56 21.27
C GLN A 46 3.83 26.74 20.06
N TYR A 47 4.48 27.37 19.09
CA TYR A 47 5.05 26.68 17.93
C TYR A 47 6.06 25.58 18.34
N LYS A 48 6.96 25.88 19.28
CA LYS A 48 7.90 24.89 19.84
C LYS A 48 7.17 23.71 20.49
N GLN A 49 6.10 23.97 21.24
CA GLN A 49 5.29 22.93 21.87
C GLN A 49 4.55 22.08 20.83
N GLU A 50 3.99 22.71 19.80
CA GLU A 50 3.38 22.00 18.67
C GLU A 50 4.38 21.10 17.95
N GLU A 51 5.60 21.59 17.72
CA GLU A 51 6.66 20.82 17.10
C GLU A 51 7.06 19.61 17.96
N SER A 52 7.18 19.77 19.29
CA SER A 52 7.43 18.65 20.21
C SER A 52 6.29 17.63 20.17
N ARG A 53 5.04 18.08 20.28
CA ARG A 53 3.85 17.21 20.20
C ARG A 53 3.79 16.45 18.87
N HIS A 54 4.16 17.10 17.77
CA HIS A 54 4.20 16.46 16.46
C HIS A 54 5.30 15.39 16.40
N ARG A 55 6.51 15.71 16.88
CA ARG A 55 7.63 14.76 16.96
C ARG A 55 7.29 13.55 17.85
N GLU A 56 6.68 13.77 19.01
CA GLU A 56 6.22 12.73 19.92
C GLU A 56 5.17 11.83 19.28
N LYS A 57 4.18 12.40 18.59
CA LYS A 57 3.19 11.62 17.83
C LYS A 57 3.86 10.76 16.77
N VAL A 58 4.75 11.34 15.95
CA VAL A 58 5.48 10.61 14.92
C VAL A 58 6.33 9.49 15.53
N ALA A 59 7.07 9.77 16.61
CA ALA A 59 7.86 8.78 17.33
C ALA A 59 6.99 7.65 17.91
N TYR A 60 5.82 7.98 18.47
CA TYR A 60 4.84 7.02 18.94
C TYR A 60 4.33 6.13 17.80
N TRP A 61 3.93 6.70 16.66
CA TRP A 61 3.48 5.94 15.49
C TRP A 61 4.58 5.02 14.96
N ILE A 62 5.81 5.51 14.84
CA ILE A 62 6.97 4.72 14.42
C ILE A 62 7.24 3.58 15.41
N THR A 63 7.18 3.85 16.70
CA THR A 63 7.44 2.84 17.75
C THR A 63 6.34 1.79 17.76
N ARG A 64 5.08 2.23 17.71
CA ARG A 64 3.89 1.36 17.57
C ARG A 64 4.04 0.45 16.36
N GLU A 65 4.32 1.03 15.20
CA GLU A 65 4.48 0.28 13.97
C GLU A 65 5.75 -0.59 14.01
N LYS A 66 6.88 -0.19 14.61
CA LYS A 66 8.08 -1.05 14.62
C LYS A 66 7.95 -2.25 15.56
N TYR A 67 7.44 -2.04 16.76
CA TYR A 67 7.53 -3.02 17.85
C TYR A 67 6.22 -3.75 18.14
N PHE A 68 5.06 -3.15 17.80
CA PHE A 68 3.75 -3.71 18.10
C PHE A 68 3.01 -4.23 16.86
N LYS A 69 3.73 -4.58 15.78
CA LYS A 69 3.10 -5.27 14.64
C LYS A 69 2.63 -6.64 15.09
N GLN A 70 1.34 -6.77 15.38
CA GLN A 70 0.71 -8.09 15.38
C GLN A 70 0.68 -8.58 13.93
N LYS A 71 1.64 -9.44 13.62
CA LYS A 71 1.76 -10.02 12.29
C LYS A 71 0.58 -10.96 12.08
N GLN A 72 -0.43 -10.49 11.35
CA GLN A 72 -1.53 -11.32 10.89
C GLN A 72 -0.96 -12.57 10.19
N LEU A 73 -1.33 -13.74 10.70
CA LEU A 73 -0.89 -15.01 10.14
C LEU A 73 -1.47 -15.16 8.74
N ASN A 74 -0.64 -15.64 7.81
CA ASN A 74 -1.09 -15.93 6.46
C ASN A 74 -1.62 -17.36 6.42
N PHE A 75 -2.88 -17.50 6.01
CA PHE A 75 -3.51 -18.80 5.79
C PHE A 75 -3.71 -19.15 4.33
N LEU A 76 -3.32 -18.27 3.40
CA LEU A 76 -3.43 -18.50 1.96
C LEU A 76 -2.11 -18.93 1.34
N THR A 77 -2.16 -20.01 0.58
CA THR A 77 -1.06 -20.48 -0.29
C THR A 77 -0.84 -19.52 -1.45
N TRP A 78 0.27 -19.69 -2.15
CA TRP A 78 0.53 -18.90 -3.35
C TRP A 78 -0.48 -19.18 -4.47
N SER A 79 -0.86 -20.44 -4.68
CA SER A 79 -1.85 -20.84 -5.69
C SER A 79 -3.22 -20.21 -5.44
N GLU A 80 -3.69 -20.22 -4.20
CA GLU A 80 -4.97 -19.58 -3.81
C GLU A 80 -4.93 -18.07 -4.07
N LYS A 81 -3.79 -17.41 -3.78
CA LYS A 81 -3.62 -15.97 -4.06
C LYS A 81 -3.67 -15.66 -5.55
N GLU A 82 -3.09 -16.52 -6.39
CA GLU A 82 -3.14 -16.35 -7.84
C GLU A 82 -4.55 -16.60 -8.38
N GLN A 83 -5.26 -17.60 -7.85
CA GLN A 83 -6.64 -17.86 -8.20
C GLN A 83 -7.54 -16.66 -7.87
N ILE A 84 -7.39 -16.05 -6.70
CA ILE A 84 -8.11 -14.83 -6.32
C ILE A 84 -7.85 -13.69 -7.32
N ARG A 85 -6.59 -13.47 -7.70
CA ARG A 85 -6.23 -12.44 -8.69
C ARG A 85 -6.84 -12.74 -10.05
N PHE A 86 -6.78 -14.00 -10.48
CA PHE A 86 -7.33 -14.43 -11.76
C PHE A 86 -8.85 -14.20 -11.83
N LEU A 87 -9.59 -14.68 -10.83
CA LEU A 87 -11.04 -14.53 -10.74
C LEU A 87 -11.47 -13.06 -10.78
N HIS A 88 -10.81 -12.21 -9.98
CA HIS A 88 -11.13 -10.79 -9.94
C HIS A 88 -10.74 -10.05 -11.23
N ARG A 89 -9.66 -10.48 -11.91
CA ARG A 89 -9.24 -9.91 -13.20
C ARG A 89 -10.21 -10.28 -14.33
N GLU A 90 -10.74 -11.49 -14.32
CA GLU A 90 -11.66 -11.98 -15.35
C GLU A 90 -13.06 -11.34 -15.20
N SER A 91 -13.58 -11.24 -13.97
CA SER A 91 -14.91 -10.67 -13.73
C SER A 91 -14.98 -9.96 -12.38
N PRO A 92 -14.59 -8.68 -12.30
CA PRO A 92 -14.58 -7.93 -11.04
C PRO A 92 -16.00 -7.67 -10.49
N ALA A 93 -17.02 -7.66 -11.35
CA ALA A 93 -18.42 -7.50 -10.95
C ALA A 93 -18.98 -8.76 -10.27
N ASP A 94 -18.66 -9.94 -10.80
CA ASP A 94 -19.13 -11.23 -10.26
C ASP A 94 -18.31 -11.72 -9.06
N TRP A 95 -17.07 -11.25 -8.94
CA TRP A 95 -16.12 -11.58 -7.87
C TRP A 95 -15.69 -10.33 -7.09
N PRO A 96 -16.61 -9.71 -6.32
CA PRO A 96 -16.24 -8.67 -5.37
C PRO A 96 -15.40 -9.25 -4.22
N ALA A 97 -14.67 -8.38 -3.51
CA ALA A 97 -13.78 -8.79 -2.42
C ALA A 97 -14.50 -9.54 -1.28
N GLU A 98 -15.76 -9.21 -1.04
CA GLU A 98 -16.62 -9.86 -0.03
C GLU A 98 -16.91 -11.31 -0.38
N LYS A 99 -17.38 -11.57 -1.60
CA LYS A 99 -17.65 -12.92 -2.09
C LYS A 99 -16.39 -13.79 -2.13
N LEU A 100 -15.25 -13.19 -2.47
CA LEU A 100 -13.97 -13.89 -2.41
C LEU A 100 -13.58 -14.22 -0.95
N ALA A 101 -13.93 -13.39 0.03
CA ALA A 101 -13.66 -13.66 1.45
C ALA A 101 -14.47 -14.85 1.96
N GLU A 102 -15.68 -15.04 1.46
CA GLU A 102 -16.50 -16.20 1.79
C GLU A 102 -15.93 -17.51 1.23
N SER A 103 -15.37 -17.48 0.01
CA SER A 103 -14.85 -18.69 -0.64
C SER A 103 -13.43 -19.06 -0.23
N PHE A 104 -12.67 -18.12 0.33
CA PHE A 104 -11.27 -18.31 0.68
C PHE A 104 -11.04 -18.16 2.20
N PRO A 105 -9.99 -18.79 2.74
CA PRO A 105 -9.62 -18.73 4.16
C PRO A 105 -8.94 -17.39 4.54
N ALA A 106 -9.57 -16.26 4.20
CA ALA A 106 -9.08 -14.92 4.49
C ALA A 106 -10.21 -13.96 4.84
N ASP A 107 -9.83 -12.92 5.58
CA ASP A 107 -10.65 -11.74 5.79
C ASP A 107 -10.71 -10.85 4.54
N VAL A 108 -11.79 -10.07 4.41
CA VAL A 108 -12.05 -9.11 3.33
C VAL A 108 -10.89 -8.12 3.19
N VAL A 109 -10.37 -7.60 4.32
CA VAL A 109 -9.24 -6.67 4.32
C VAL A 109 -7.99 -7.31 3.72
N THR A 110 -7.76 -8.60 4.00
CA THR A 110 -6.63 -9.35 3.45
C THR A 110 -6.79 -9.54 1.95
N ILE A 111 -7.99 -9.84 1.47
CA ILE A 111 -8.26 -9.99 0.04
C ILE A 111 -8.10 -8.66 -0.70
N GLN A 112 -8.63 -7.56 -0.17
CA GLN A 112 -8.41 -6.23 -0.75
C GLN A 112 -6.92 -5.90 -0.86
N LYS A 113 -6.09 -6.25 0.14
CA LYS A 113 -4.64 -6.10 0.08
C LYS A 113 -4.02 -6.95 -1.04
N ILE A 114 -4.50 -8.18 -1.24
CA ILE A 114 -4.03 -9.06 -2.31
C ILE A 114 -4.37 -8.49 -3.69
N LEU A 115 -5.59 -7.99 -3.88
CA LEU A 115 -6.05 -7.40 -5.14
C LEU A 115 -5.30 -6.11 -5.49
N LYS A 116 -5.00 -5.27 -4.48
CA LYS A 116 -4.18 -4.05 -4.66
C LYS A 116 -2.70 -4.35 -4.90
N SER A 117 -2.20 -5.49 -4.44
CA SER A 117 -0.79 -5.86 -4.52
C SER A 117 -0.45 -6.48 -5.88
N THR A 118 0.34 -5.77 -6.68
CA THR A 118 0.92 -6.28 -7.94
C THR A 118 2.19 -7.12 -7.73
N TRP A 119 2.58 -7.39 -6.49
CA TRP A 119 3.83 -8.08 -6.18
C TRP A 119 3.81 -9.55 -6.59
N LEU A 120 4.77 -9.95 -7.43
CA LEU A 120 4.99 -11.31 -7.89
C LEU A 120 6.32 -11.87 -7.34
N PRO A 121 6.38 -13.14 -6.89
CA PRO A 121 7.59 -13.79 -6.42
C PRO A 121 8.52 -14.01 -7.60
N ALA A 122 9.75 -13.51 -7.47
CA ALA A 122 10.80 -13.74 -8.45
C ALA A 122 11.23 -15.22 -8.53
N ASN A 123 11.12 -15.97 -7.42
CA ASN A 123 11.71 -17.31 -7.28
C ASN A 123 10.73 -18.36 -6.72
N GLU A 124 10.75 -19.55 -7.30
CA GLU A 124 9.95 -20.72 -6.86
C GLU A 124 10.27 -21.15 -5.43
N LYS A 125 11.54 -21.11 -5.03
CA LYS A 125 11.97 -21.38 -3.65
C LYS A 125 11.26 -20.50 -2.63
N ARG A 126 10.91 -19.25 -3.01
CA ARG A 126 10.18 -18.33 -2.15
C ARG A 126 8.71 -18.73 -2.00
N ILE A 127 8.12 -19.27 -3.07
CA ILE A 127 6.75 -19.81 -3.06
C ILE A 127 6.70 -21.01 -2.11
N LEU A 128 7.59 -21.99 -2.28
CA LEU A 128 7.66 -23.18 -1.42
C LEU A 128 7.81 -22.82 0.06
N LYS A 129 8.74 -21.91 0.39
CA LYS A 129 8.91 -21.43 1.77
C LYS A 129 7.67 -20.71 2.32
N HIS A 130 6.92 -20.02 1.46
CA HIS A 130 5.67 -19.37 1.86
C HIS A 130 4.60 -20.41 2.15
N ASP A 131 4.43 -21.40 1.28
CA ASP A 131 3.44 -22.47 1.44
C ASP A 131 3.75 -23.37 2.65
N GLU A 132 5.03 -23.70 2.90
CA GLU A 132 5.46 -24.37 4.13
C GLU A 132 5.05 -23.59 5.39
N ARG A 133 5.19 -22.27 5.37
CA ARG A 133 4.79 -21.42 6.51
C ARG A 133 3.27 -21.42 6.68
N VAL A 134 2.51 -21.40 5.58
CA VAL A 134 1.03 -21.50 5.63
C VAL A 134 0.64 -22.83 6.25
N GLN A 135 1.25 -23.94 5.85
CA GLN A 135 0.99 -25.25 6.44
C GLN A 135 1.28 -25.27 7.95
N ARG A 136 2.42 -24.72 8.39
CA ARG A 136 2.74 -24.58 9.83
C ARG A 136 1.71 -23.72 10.57
N ASN A 137 1.20 -22.66 9.96
CA ASN A 137 0.14 -21.83 10.56
C ASN A 137 -1.16 -22.63 10.72
N TRP A 138 -1.53 -23.44 9.73
CA TRP A 138 -2.71 -24.32 9.81
C TRP A 138 -2.55 -25.43 10.85
N GLU A 139 -1.37 -25.98 11.00
CA GLU A 139 -1.06 -26.92 12.09
C GLU A 139 -1.15 -26.24 13.47
N ALA A 140 -0.64 -25.01 13.59
CA ALA A 140 -0.76 -24.24 14.83
C ALA A 140 -2.22 -23.89 15.17
N PHE A 141 -3.03 -23.57 14.15
CA PHE A 141 -4.47 -23.32 14.26
C PHE A 141 -5.21 -24.57 14.73
N ARG A 142 -4.97 -25.72 14.08
CA ARG A 142 -5.56 -27.01 14.49
C ARG A 142 -5.17 -27.43 15.91
N ARG A 143 -3.97 -27.06 16.36
CA ARG A 143 -3.49 -27.31 17.72
C ARG A 143 -3.98 -26.28 18.75
N GLY A 144 -4.73 -25.26 18.34
CA GLY A 144 -5.25 -24.21 19.24
C GLY A 144 -4.16 -23.34 19.88
N LYS A 145 -2.96 -23.27 19.29
CA LYS A 145 -1.84 -22.50 19.87
C LYS A 145 -1.92 -21.00 19.61
N ILE A 146 -2.85 -20.56 18.76
CA ILE A 146 -2.96 -19.16 18.36
C ILE A 146 -3.96 -18.47 19.29
N ARG A 147 -3.45 -17.58 20.15
CA ARG A 147 -4.22 -16.94 21.23
C ARG A 147 -4.87 -15.61 20.82
N ASP A 148 -4.37 -14.98 19.76
CA ASP A 148 -4.73 -13.60 19.39
C ASP A 148 -5.48 -13.52 18.04
N LEU A 149 -6.37 -14.48 17.74
CA LEU A 149 -7.27 -14.35 16.59
C LEU A 149 -8.62 -13.79 17.03
N ASP A 150 -9.16 -12.93 16.17
CA ASP A 150 -10.54 -12.49 16.25
C ASP A 150 -11.50 -13.70 16.17
N GLU A 151 -12.55 -13.71 16.98
CA GLU A 151 -13.41 -14.90 17.12
C GLU A 151 -14.18 -15.17 15.81
N GLU A 152 -14.64 -14.11 15.14
CA GLU A 152 -15.31 -14.20 13.82
C GLU A 152 -14.37 -14.82 12.76
N LEU A 153 -13.11 -14.38 12.73
CA LEU A 153 -12.11 -14.93 11.82
C LEU A 153 -11.81 -16.40 12.13
N LYS A 154 -11.81 -16.79 13.41
CA LYS A 154 -11.57 -18.15 13.85
C LYS A 154 -12.70 -19.10 13.42
N GLU A 155 -13.95 -18.68 13.59
CA GLU A 155 -15.11 -19.43 13.07
C GLU A 155 -15.04 -19.59 11.56
N HIS A 156 -14.66 -18.52 10.85
CA HIS A 156 -14.48 -18.59 9.40
C HIS A 156 -13.39 -19.58 8.98
N LEU A 157 -12.22 -19.51 9.62
CA LEU A 157 -11.11 -20.44 9.35
C LEU A 157 -11.47 -21.89 9.67
N GLN A 158 -12.34 -22.14 10.65
CA GLN A 158 -12.81 -23.49 10.99
C GLN A 158 -13.56 -24.15 9.83
N LYS A 159 -14.27 -23.38 9.00
CA LYS A 159 -14.93 -23.88 7.77
C LYS A 159 -13.93 -24.51 6.79
N PHE A 160 -12.67 -24.06 6.82
CA PHE A 160 -11.60 -24.52 5.92
C PHE A 160 -10.61 -25.49 6.57
N ALA A 161 -10.85 -25.92 7.82
CA ALA A 161 -9.90 -26.72 8.59
C ALA A 161 -9.61 -28.11 7.99
N HIS A 162 -10.53 -28.65 7.20
CA HIS A 162 -10.44 -30.00 6.61
C HIS A 162 -9.77 -30.06 5.24
N ARG A 163 -9.27 -28.93 4.72
CA ARG A 163 -8.70 -28.93 3.38
C ARG A 163 -7.41 -29.75 3.29
N LYS A 164 -7.27 -30.51 2.21
CA LYS A 164 -6.02 -31.19 1.86
C LYS A 164 -5.16 -30.21 1.08
N PHE A 165 -3.93 -30.01 1.54
CA PHE A 165 -2.93 -29.26 0.79
C PHE A 165 -2.21 -30.24 -0.13
N ASP A 166 -2.21 -29.98 -1.43
CA ASP A 166 -1.40 -30.72 -2.39
C ASP A 166 -0.10 -29.93 -2.66
N PRO A 167 1.01 -30.25 -1.97
CA PRO A 167 2.27 -29.50 -2.10
C PRO A 167 2.95 -29.70 -3.47
N THR A 168 2.52 -30.72 -4.23
CA THR A 168 3.04 -31.06 -5.56
C THR A 168 2.48 -30.21 -6.68
N ALA A 169 1.41 -29.46 -6.44
CA ALA A 169 0.91 -28.46 -7.38
C ALA A 169 1.77 -27.19 -7.28
N THR A 170 3.08 -27.30 -7.56
CA THR A 170 3.92 -26.12 -7.67
C THR A 170 3.40 -25.28 -8.83
N PRO A 171 2.96 -24.04 -8.57
CA PRO A 171 2.51 -23.17 -9.64
C PRO A 171 3.73 -22.80 -10.47
N LYS A 172 3.77 -23.27 -11.72
CA LYS A 172 4.78 -22.86 -12.69
C LYS A 172 4.69 -21.35 -12.81
N ILE A 173 5.80 -20.65 -12.54
CA ILE A 173 5.82 -19.20 -12.67
C ILE A 173 5.82 -18.88 -14.17
N HIS A 174 4.67 -18.47 -14.70
CA HIS A 174 4.57 -17.88 -16.02
C HIS A 174 5.23 -16.49 -15.99
N ARG A 175 6.55 -16.45 -16.22
CA ARG A 175 7.38 -15.22 -16.28
C ARG A 175 7.14 -14.42 -17.56
N GLU A 176 5.89 -14.31 -18.00
CA GLU A 176 5.59 -13.68 -19.29
C GLU A 176 5.82 -12.16 -19.24
N ASN A 177 5.69 -11.55 -18.05
CA ASN A 177 5.74 -10.08 -17.87
C ASN A 177 6.92 -9.58 -17.01
N THR A 178 8.10 -10.19 -17.13
CA THR A 178 9.30 -9.63 -16.49
C THR A 178 9.90 -8.53 -17.38
N ARG A 179 10.40 -7.43 -16.81
CA ARG A 179 11.18 -6.43 -17.57
C ARG A 179 12.35 -7.07 -18.34
N GLU A 180 12.87 -8.19 -17.83
CA GLU A 180 13.89 -9.01 -18.49
C GLU A 180 13.43 -9.62 -19.82
N THR A 181 12.16 -10.00 -19.98
CA THR A 181 11.61 -10.46 -21.27
C THR A 181 11.41 -9.30 -22.23
N ALA A 182 11.02 -8.12 -21.74
CA ALA A 182 10.91 -6.90 -22.56
C ALA A 182 12.27 -6.35 -23.04
N LEU A 183 13.36 -6.60 -22.30
CA LEU A 183 14.73 -6.23 -22.68
C LEU A 183 15.36 -7.18 -23.71
N LYS A 184 14.78 -8.38 -23.92
CA LYS A 184 15.15 -9.25 -25.05
C LYS A 184 14.53 -8.67 -26.32
N LEU A 185 15.12 -7.59 -26.82
CA LEU A 185 14.87 -7.12 -28.18
C LEU A 185 15.05 -8.33 -29.13
N PRO A 186 14.15 -8.55 -30.10
CA PRO A 186 14.36 -9.60 -31.08
C PRO A 186 15.72 -9.35 -31.73
N VAL A 187 16.58 -10.37 -31.76
CA VAL A 187 17.88 -10.30 -32.41
C VAL A 187 17.63 -9.81 -33.83
N GLY A 188 17.99 -8.54 -34.08
CA GLY A 188 17.66 -7.85 -35.32
C GLY A 188 18.21 -8.64 -36.50
N GLU A 189 17.51 -8.59 -37.62
CA GLU A 189 17.86 -9.33 -38.85
C GLU A 189 19.34 -9.16 -39.23
N PHE A 190 19.90 -8.00 -38.94
CA PHE A 190 21.31 -7.67 -39.15
C PHE A 190 22.29 -8.60 -38.41
N ALA A 191 22.00 -8.98 -37.16
CA ALA A 191 22.86 -9.89 -36.39
C ALA A 191 22.83 -11.32 -36.94
N LYS A 192 21.73 -11.74 -37.58
CA LYS A 192 21.61 -13.02 -38.31
C LYS A 192 22.43 -13.02 -39.60
N ILE A 193 22.57 -11.86 -40.25
CA ILE A 193 23.37 -11.72 -41.47
C ILE A 193 24.86 -11.81 -41.14
N ILE A 194 25.31 -11.15 -40.07
CA ILE A 194 26.72 -11.17 -39.66
C ILE A 194 27.17 -12.59 -39.27
N THR A 195 26.34 -13.34 -38.55
CA THR A 195 26.66 -14.73 -38.16
C THR A 195 26.69 -15.71 -39.34
N ARG A 196 25.94 -15.44 -40.43
CA ARG A 196 26.00 -16.27 -41.65
C ARG A 196 27.26 -16.01 -42.47
N GLN A 197 27.75 -14.77 -42.49
CA GLN A 197 28.95 -14.40 -43.24
C GLN A 197 30.21 -15.02 -42.64
N THR A 198 30.27 -15.20 -41.31
CA THR A 198 31.44 -15.79 -40.63
C THR A 198 31.55 -17.31 -40.75
N LEU A 199 30.45 -18.01 -41.07
CA LEU A 199 30.44 -19.49 -41.22
C LEU A 199 30.82 -19.97 -42.63
N ASN A 200 30.82 -19.08 -43.62
CA ASN A 200 31.18 -19.39 -45.01
C ASN A 200 32.65 -19.12 -45.34
N THR A 201 33.46 -18.69 -44.35
CA THR A 201 34.87 -18.33 -44.53
C THR A 201 35.82 -19.23 -43.73
N SER A 202 35.41 -20.46 -43.40
CA SER A 202 36.25 -21.52 -42.83
C SER A 202 36.21 -22.76 -43.71
#